data_AF-A0A0C5DXY1-F1
#
_entry.id   AF-A0A0C5DXY1-F1
#
_cell.length_a   1.000
_cell.length_b   1.000
_cell.length_c   1.000
_cell.angle_alpha   90.00
_cell.angle_beta   90.00
_cell.angle_gamma   90.00
#
_symmetry.space_group_name_H-M   'P 1'
#
loop_
_entity.id
_entity.type
_entity.pdbx_description
1 polymer ?
#
loop_
_entity_poly.entity_id
_entity_poly.type
_entity_poly.pdbx_seq_one_letter_code
_entity_poly.pdbx_strand_id
1 'polypeptide(L)'
;AILHRINEGLVIDLEPVNPADVPVTAAGALKSYKLAAKAISRLQSLPSGNISLMCDVLVREVSELTGYDRVMVYKFHEDEHGEVIAECRRSDLEPYLGLHYPATDIPQASRFLFMKNRVRMICDCSARPVKVIQDHRLAQPMSLCGSTMRAPHGCHAQYMANMGSIASLVLSITINDDDDEDDSREDSNQQPKGRKLWGLVVCHHTSPRFVPFPLRYACEFLLQVFGIQLNKEVELAAQTKERHILRTQTVICDMILRDSPISIFTQSPNVMDLVKCDGAALYYNKQFWLLGTTPTEAHIKDIIAWLQECHNGSTGLSTDSLSEGGYPGADALGDAVCGMAAIKITPSDFIFWFRAHTAK
;
A
#
# COMPACT_ATOMS: atom_id res chain seq x y z
N ALA A 1 -14.12 -5.46 30.50
CA ALA A 1 -15.14 -6.01 29.59
C ALA A 1 -15.17 -5.15 28.33
N ILE A 2 -15.21 -5.78 27.16
CA ILE A 2 -15.28 -5.13 25.85
C ILE A 2 -16.54 -5.65 25.18
N LEU A 3 -17.42 -4.76 24.73
CA LEU A 3 -18.76 -5.13 24.24
C LEU A 3 -18.93 -4.71 22.80
N HIS A 4 -19.55 -5.56 21.98
CA HIS A 4 -19.97 -5.22 20.62
C HIS A 4 -21.24 -5.98 20.23
N ARG A 5 -22.01 -5.42 19.31
CA ARG A 5 -23.26 -5.98 18.83
C ARG A 5 -23.03 -6.84 17.58
N ILE A 6 -23.72 -7.98 17.53
CA ILE A 6 -23.83 -8.87 16.37
C ILE A 6 -25.32 -9.07 16.03
N ASN A 7 -25.63 -9.79 14.95
CA ASN A 7 -27.02 -10.01 14.52
C ASN A 7 -27.82 -10.78 15.58
N GLU A 8 -27.17 -11.74 16.23
CA GLU A 8 -27.77 -12.62 17.22
C GLU A 8 -27.89 -11.98 18.62
N GLY A 9 -27.23 -10.84 18.87
CA GLY A 9 -27.26 -10.17 20.18
C GLY A 9 -25.99 -9.37 20.53
N LEU A 10 -25.57 -9.47 21.79
CA LEU A 10 -24.42 -8.75 22.34
C LEU A 10 -23.30 -9.73 22.71
N VAL A 11 -22.09 -9.48 22.22
CA VAL A 11 -20.88 -10.21 22.61
C VAL A 11 -20.13 -9.41 23.67
N ILE A 12 -19.66 -10.10 24.71
CA ILE A 12 -18.91 -9.53 25.83
C ILE A 12 -17.59 -10.29 25.96
N ASP A 13 -16.49 -9.63 25.60
CA ASP A 13 -15.14 -10.16 25.82
C ASP A 13 -14.65 -9.74 27.23
N LEU A 14 -14.21 -10.70 28.01
CA LEU A 14 -13.73 -10.51 29.38
C LEU A 14 -12.24 -10.85 29.46
N GLU A 15 -11.41 -9.82 29.40
CA GLU A 15 -9.97 -9.98 29.59
C GLU A 15 -9.60 -9.86 31.08
N PRO A 16 -8.71 -10.73 31.59
CA PRO A 16 -8.23 -10.63 32.95
C PRO A 16 -7.43 -9.35 33.11
N VAL A 17 -7.53 -8.73 34.28
CA VAL A 17 -6.74 -7.54 34.60
C VAL A 17 -5.65 -7.92 35.58
N ASN A 18 -4.40 -7.72 35.20
CA ASN A 18 -3.28 -7.86 36.12
C ASN A 18 -3.17 -6.58 36.98
N PRO A 19 -3.31 -6.66 38.32
CA PRO A 19 -3.18 -5.50 39.20
C PRO A 19 -1.80 -4.82 39.12
N ALA A 20 -0.76 -5.55 38.67
CA ALA A 20 0.61 -5.07 38.59
C ALA A 20 0.92 -4.29 37.29
N ASP A 21 0.29 -4.63 36.16
CA ASP A 21 0.68 -4.08 34.85
C ASP A 21 0.09 -2.68 34.59
N VAL A 22 -1.09 -2.41 35.14
CA VAL A 22 -1.77 -1.11 35.03
C VAL A 22 -2.72 -1.01 36.24
N PRO A 23 -2.71 0.07 37.04
CA PRO A 23 -3.79 0.26 37.99
C PRO A 23 -5.08 0.40 37.20
N VAL A 24 -5.96 -0.60 37.31
CA VAL A 24 -7.28 -0.80 36.64
C VAL A 24 -8.23 0.41 36.76
N THR A 25 -7.82 1.40 37.53
CA THR A 25 -8.41 2.74 37.66
C THR A 25 -8.36 3.53 36.35
N ALA A 26 -9.21 4.56 36.25
CA ALA A 26 -9.15 5.59 35.20
C ALA A 26 -7.74 6.17 34.97
N ALA A 27 -6.87 6.15 35.99
CA ALA A 27 -5.49 6.64 35.91
C ALA A 27 -4.60 5.81 34.96
N GLY A 28 -4.82 4.49 34.84
CA GLY A 28 -4.06 3.62 33.94
C GLY A 28 -4.40 3.83 32.46
N ALA A 29 -5.69 3.99 32.17
CA ALA A 29 -6.15 4.42 30.85
C ALA A 29 -5.61 5.81 30.52
N LEU A 30 -5.70 6.76 31.46
CA LEU A 30 -5.18 8.12 31.30
C LEU A 30 -3.66 8.14 31.02
N LYS A 31 -2.89 7.25 31.66
CA LYS A 31 -1.46 7.09 31.37
C LYS A 31 -1.22 6.63 29.93
N SER A 32 -1.96 5.62 29.46
CA SER A 32 -1.85 5.12 28.09
C SER A 32 -2.20 6.21 27.06
N TYR A 33 -3.27 6.96 27.31
CA TYR A 33 -3.62 8.12 26.48
C TYR A 33 -2.57 9.21 26.50
N LYS A 34 -1.97 9.52 27.66
CA LYS A 34 -0.91 10.53 27.76
C LYS A 34 0.34 10.14 26.97
N LEU A 35 0.70 8.85 26.99
CA LEU A 35 1.82 8.33 26.20
C LEU A 35 1.50 8.40 24.70
N ALA A 36 0.30 7.99 24.28
CA ALA A 36 -0.14 8.13 22.89
C ALA A 36 -0.23 9.60 22.45
N ALA A 37 -0.68 10.52 23.31
CA ALA A 37 -0.71 11.95 23.01
C ALA A 37 0.71 12.53 22.77
N LYS A 38 1.70 12.06 23.54
CA LYS A 38 3.11 12.41 23.31
C LYS A 38 3.60 11.88 21.96
N ALA A 39 3.28 10.63 21.62
CA ALA A 39 3.59 10.03 20.32
C ALA A 39 2.93 10.80 19.16
N ILE A 40 1.67 11.17 19.31
CA ILE A 40 0.91 11.99 18.35
C ILE A 40 1.56 13.35 18.15
N SER A 41 1.91 14.04 19.24
CA SER A 41 2.58 15.35 19.15
C SER A 41 3.92 15.25 18.43
N ARG A 42 4.68 14.16 18.64
CA ARG A 42 5.92 13.90 17.90
C ARG A 42 5.66 13.70 16.42
N LEU A 43 4.70 12.85 16.04
CA LEU A 43 4.31 12.64 14.63
C LEU A 43 3.86 13.94 13.95
N GLN A 44 3.04 14.75 14.62
CA GLN A 44 2.52 16.01 14.08
C GLN A 44 3.59 17.10 13.95
N SER A 45 4.69 17.00 14.72
CA SER A 45 5.82 17.94 14.63
C SER A 45 6.80 17.63 13.50
N LEU A 46 6.61 16.49 12.80
CA LEU A 46 7.50 16.09 11.71
C LEU A 46 7.32 17.02 10.50
N PRO A 47 8.40 17.30 9.76
CA PRO A 47 8.30 18.03 8.50
C PRO A 47 7.51 17.20 7.47
N SER A 48 6.68 17.88 6.69
CA SER A 48 5.98 17.27 5.55
C SER A 48 6.95 16.83 4.46
N GLY A 49 6.50 15.91 3.60
CA GLY A 49 7.22 15.41 2.44
C GLY A 49 8.10 14.19 2.69
N ASN A 50 8.02 13.57 3.87
CA ASN A 50 8.85 12.40 4.20
C ASN A 50 8.07 11.28 4.91
N ILE A 51 7.35 10.47 4.13
CA ILE A 51 6.58 9.31 4.61
C ILE A 51 7.50 8.29 5.30
N SER A 52 8.73 8.08 4.81
CA SER A 52 9.69 7.16 5.42
C SER A 52 10.04 7.56 6.85
N LEU A 53 10.36 8.84 7.08
CA LEU A 53 10.60 9.37 8.43
C LEU A 53 9.38 9.23 9.34
N MET A 54 8.18 9.46 8.82
CA MET A 54 6.95 9.26 9.59
C MET A 54 6.78 7.79 10.02
N CYS A 55 7.04 6.84 9.11
CA CYS A 55 6.98 5.40 9.41
C CYS A 55 8.04 5.00 10.44
N ASP A 56 9.27 5.52 10.33
CA ASP A 56 10.37 5.27 11.27
C ASP A 56 10.07 5.79 12.68
N VAL A 57 9.41 6.94 12.80
CA VAL A 57 8.94 7.45 14.08
C VAL A 57 7.82 6.57 14.61
N LEU A 58 6.84 6.23 13.78
CA LEU A 58 5.71 5.39 14.18
C LEU A 58 6.13 4.06 14.79
N VAL A 59 7.05 3.31 14.14
CA VAL A 59 7.51 2.01 14.66
C VAL A 59 8.21 2.14 16.01
N ARG A 60 8.97 3.21 16.23
CA ARG A 60 9.63 3.50 17.51
C ARG A 60 8.62 3.83 18.61
N GLU A 61 7.65 4.69 18.31
CA GLU A 61 6.60 5.04 19.25
C GLU A 61 5.77 3.82 19.67
N VAL A 62 5.34 3.00 18.70
CA VAL A 62 4.56 1.79 18.99
C VAL A 62 5.43 0.76 19.74
N SER A 63 6.71 0.64 19.43
CA SER A 63 7.65 -0.19 20.18
C SER A 63 7.79 0.26 21.63
N GLU A 64 8.01 1.55 21.90
CA GLU A 64 8.07 2.13 23.26
C GLU A 64 6.77 1.91 24.04
N LEU A 65 5.62 2.06 23.37
CA LEU A 65 4.30 1.90 23.99
C LEU A 65 4.00 0.45 24.36
N THR A 66 4.32 -0.48 23.46
CA THR A 66 3.83 -1.86 23.54
C THR A 66 4.87 -2.86 24.03
N GLY A 67 6.16 -2.54 23.91
CA GLY A 67 7.28 -3.39 24.31
C GLY A 67 7.42 -4.70 23.53
N TYR A 68 6.91 -4.76 22.29
CA TYR A 68 7.14 -5.89 21.39
C TYR A 68 8.61 -5.95 20.96
N ASP A 69 9.09 -7.15 20.59
CA ASP A 69 10.51 -7.31 20.20
C ASP A 69 10.78 -6.75 18.81
N ARG A 70 9.76 -6.71 17.95
CA ARG A 70 9.79 -6.15 16.60
C ARG A 70 8.48 -5.43 16.35
N VAL A 71 8.55 -4.24 15.77
CA VAL A 71 7.43 -3.46 15.26
C VAL A 71 7.78 -2.99 13.87
N MET A 72 6.88 -3.19 12.92
CA MET A 72 7.13 -2.87 11.51
C MET A 72 5.92 -2.24 10.85
N VAL A 73 6.16 -1.35 9.89
CA VAL A 73 5.14 -0.87 8.95
C VAL A 73 5.21 -1.74 7.72
N TYR A 74 4.11 -2.44 7.44
CA TYR A 74 3.90 -3.29 6.29
C TYR A 74 2.97 -2.58 5.31
N LYS A 75 3.48 -2.14 4.16
CA LYS A 75 2.74 -1.43 3.13
C LYS A 75 2.20 -2.43 2.10
N PHE A 76 0.93 -2.30 1.70
CA PHE A 76 0.40 -3.00 0.55
C PHE A 76 0.72 -2.24 -0.75
N HIS A 77 1.06 -2.98 -1.79
CA HIS A 77 1.24 -2.47 -3.16
C HIS A 77 0.01 -2.75 -4.02
N GLU A 78 0.02 -2.26 -5.27
CA GLU A 78 -1.14 -2.31 -6.18
C GLU A 78 -1.58 -3.74 -6.53
N ASP A 79 -0.63 -4.66 -6.66
CA ASP A 79 -0.84 -6.11 -6.85
C ASP A 79 -1.08 -6.86 -5.53
N GLU A 80 -1.39 -6.12 -4.46
CA GLU A 80 -1.72 -6.59 -3.11
C GLU A 80 -0.63 -7.38 -2.35
N HIS A 81 0.56 -7.53 -2.92
CA HIS A 81 1.73 -7.97 -2.15
C HIS A 81 2.08 -6.88 -1.13
N GLY A 82 2.90 -7.20 -0.13
CA GLY A 82 3.35 -6.16 0.77
C GLY A 82 4.81 -6.20 1.12
N GLU A 83 5.26 -5.08 1.65
CA GLU A 83 6.66 -4.75 1.88
C GLU A 83 6.83 -4.16 3.27
N VAL A 84 7.89 -4.57 3.96
CA VAL A 84 8.28 -3.92 5.22
C VAL A 84 9.08 -2.66 4.92
N ILE A 85 8.44 -1.49 5.06
CA ILE A 85 9.04 -0.19 4.70
C ILE A 85 9.67 0.56 5.88
N ALA A 86 9.39 0.14 7.11
CA ALA A 86 10.01 0.66 8.32
C ALA A 86 10.01 -0.41 9.42
N GLU A 87 11.04 -0.42 10.26
CA GLU A 87 11.21 -1.44 11.29
C GLU A 87 11.92 -0.89 12.53
N CYS A 88 11.41 -1.25 13.71
CA CYS A 88 12.09 -1.12 14.99
C CYS A 88 12.13 -2.50 15.64
N ARG A 89 13.31 -3.00 15.97
CA ARG A 89 13.48 -4.35 16.53
C ARG A 89 14.58 -4.43 17.57
N ARG A 90 14.53 -5.49 18.37
CA ARG A 90 15.64 -5.94 19.21
C ARG A 90 16.85 -6.30 18.34
N SER A 91 18.05 -5.95 18.79
CA SER A 91 19.27 -5.97 17.97
C SER A 91 19.71 -7.37 17.53
N ASP A 92 19.38 -8.40 18.30
CA ASP A 92 19.69 -9.81 18.06
C ASP A 92 18.82 -10.50 17.00
N LEU A 93 17.68 -9.92 16.62
CA LEU A 93 16.80 -10.50 15.61
C LEU A 93 17.31 -10.23 14.19
N GLU A 94 16.90 -11.03 13.20
CA GLU A 94 17.19 -10.70 11.79
C GLU A 94 16.31 -9.55 11.30
N PRO A 95 16.80 -8.59 10.48
CA PRO A 95 15.97 -7.51 9.98
C PRO A 95 14.99 -8.00 8.90
N TYR A 96 13.77 -7.48 8.90
CA TYR A 96 12.79 -7.71 7.81
C TYR A 96 12.62 -6.50 6.90
N LEU A 97 13.25 -5.36 7.22
CA LEU A 97 13.20 -4.15 6.41
C LEU A 97 13.57 -4.42 4.93
N GLY A 98 12.70 -4.00 4.02
CA GLY A 98 12.84 -4.18 2.57
C GLY A 98 12.39 -5.54 2.04
N LEU A 99 11.95 -6.47 2.90
CA LEU A 99 11.44 -7.76 2.43
C LEU A 99 10.01 -7.62 1.88
N HIS A 100 9.78 -8.26 0.74
CA HIS A 100 8.48 -8.39 0.09
C HIS A 100 7.85 -9.75 0.40
N TYR A 101 6.55 -9.74 0.63
CA TYR A 101 5.73 -10.90 0.96
C TYR A 101 4.56 -11.02 -0.01
N PRO A 102 4.24 -12.24 -0.47
CA PRO A 102 3.20 -12.45 -1.46
C PRO A 102 1.81 -12.07 -0.91
N ALA A 103 0.91 -11.66 -1.80
CA ALA A 103 -0.46 -11.27 -1.46
C ALA A 103 -1.24 -12.37 -0.72
N THR A 104 -0.84 -13.63 -0.86
CA THR A 104 -1.45 -14.81 -0.24
C THR A 104 -1.19 -14.92 1.26
N ASP A 105 -0.14 -14.28 1.79
CA ASP A 105 0.18 -14.33 3.22
C ASP A 105 -0.87 -13.62 4.08
N ILE A 106 -1.53 -12.60 3.50
CA ILE A 106 -2.67 -11.90 4.08
C ILE A 106 -3.83 -11.97 3.08
N PRO A 107 -4.65 -13.05 3.11
CA PRO A 107 -5.74 -13.22 2.15
C PRO A 107 -6.74 -12.06 2.18
N GLN A 108 -7.41 -11.82 1.04
CA GLN A 108 -8.39 -10.73 0.88
C GLN A 108 -9.45 -10.68 1.99
N ALA A 109 -9.96 -11.84 2.43
CA ALA A 109 -10.90 -11.92 3.55
C ALA A 109 -10.33 -11.38 4.88
N SER A 110 -9.03 -11.57 5.12
CA SER A 110 -8.35 -11.01 6.29
C SER A 110 -8.12 -9.51 6.14
N ARG A 111 -7.77 -9.03 4.93
CA ARG A 111 -7.67 -7.59 4.62
C ARG A 111 -9.00 -6.88 4.88
N PHE A 112 -10.11 -7.46 4.43
CA PHE A 112 -11.46 -6.95 4.71
C PHE A 112 -11.76 -6.91 6.21
N LEU A 113 -11.35 -7.95 6.95
CA LEU A 113 -11.55 -7.97 8.40
C LEU A 113 -10.75 -6.89 9.12
N PHE A 114 -9.55 -6.54 8.62
CA PHE A 114 -8.73 -5.45 9.14
C PHE A 114 -9.32 -4.07 8.87
N MET A 115 -10.16 -3.92 7.85
CA MET A 115 -10.94 -2.70 7.62
C MET A 115 -12.05 -2.54 8.66
N LYS A 116 -12.69 -3.65 9.05
CA LYS A 116 -13.79 -3.65 10.05
C LYS A 116 -13.26 -3.59 11.48
N ASN A 117 -12.20 -4.35 11.78
CA ASN A 117 -11.57 -4.44 13.08
C ASN A 117 -10.12 -4.02 12.97
N ARG A 118 -9.84 -2.80 13.43
CA ARG A 118 -8.54 -2.13 13.23
C ARG A 118 -7.42 -2.66 14.11
N VAL A 119 -7.73 -3.48 15.11
CA VAL A 119 -6.74 -4.02 16.04
C VAL A 119 -7.00 -5.50 16.24
N ARG A 120 -5.94 -6.30 16.15
CA ARG A 120 -5.99 -7.74 16.42
C ARG A 120 -4.77 -8.14 17.25
N MET A 121 -5.02 -8.85 18.34
CA MET A 121 -3.97 -9.40 19.20
C MET A 121 -4.04 -10.92 19.23
N ILE A 122 -2.88 -11.57 19.16
CA ILE A 122 -2.69 -12.99 19.39
C ILE A 122 -1.64 -13.08 20.50
N CYS A 123 -2.04 -13.49 21.69
CA CYS A 123 -1.12 -13.52 22.84
C CYS A 123 -0.08 -14.63 22.72
N ASP A 124 -0.48 -15.75 22.14
CA ASP A 124 0.32 -16.96 21.99
C ASP A 124 -0.28 -17.78 20.83
N CYS A 125 0.47 -17.95 19.74
CA CYS A 125 0.03 -18.74 18.59
C CYS A 125 0.06 -20.25 18.84
N SER A 126 0.75 -20.70 19.89
CA SER A 126 0.83 -22.11 20.30
C SER A 126 -0.28 -22.51 21.26
N ALA A 127 -1.02 -21.54 21.82
CA ALA A 127 -2.12 -21.80 22.74
C ALA A 127 -3.26 -22.56 22.05
N ARG A 128 -3.77 -23.60 22.72
CA ARG A 128 -4.88 -24.41 22.21
C ARG A 128 -6.17 -23.58 22.18
N PRO A 129 -6.84 -23.44 21.01
CA PRO A 129 -8.12 -22.74 20.93
C PRO A 129 -9.19 -23.40 21.79
N VAL A 130 -10.01 -22.59 22.46
CA VAL A 130 -11.16 -23.05 23.25
C VAL A 130 -12.41 -23.05 22.37
N LYS A 131 -13.17 -24.14 22.40
CA LYS A 131 -14.41 -24.27 21.62
C LYS A 131 -15.52 -23.41 22.23
N VAL A 132 -16.23 -22.68 21.36
CA VAL A 132 -17.47 -21.98 21.75
C VAL A 132 -18.57 -23.01 21.96
N ILE A 133 -19.29 -22.90 23.08
CA ILE A 133 -20.49 -23.68 23.36
C ILE A 133 -21.67 -22.89 22.81
N GLN A 134 -22.40 -23.46 21.86
CA GLN A 134 -23.54 -22.82 21.21
C GLN A 134 -24.82 -23.62 21.46
N ASP A 135 -25.92 -22.91 21.73
CA ASP A 135 -27.26 -23.49 21.82
C ASP A 135 -27.72 -24.02 20.45
N HIS A 136 -28.29 -25.22 20.41
CA HIS A 136 -28.74 -25.87 19.18
C HIS A 136 -29.84 -25.09 18.42
N ARG A 137 -30.51 -24.13 19.07
CA ARG A 137 -31.51 -23.27 18.45
C ARG A 137 -30.91 -22.24 17.48
N LEU A 138 -29.60 -21.97 17.57
CA LEU A 138 -28.91 -21.11 16.61
C LEU A 138 -28.58 -21.91 15.35
N ALA A 139 -29.22 -21.54 14.23
CA ALA A 139 -29.11 -22.24 12.95
C ALA A 139 -27.70 -22.20 12.34
N GLN A 140 -26.89 -21.20 12.69
CA GLN A 140 -25.52 -21.02 12.20
C GLN A 140 -24.58 -20.64 13.34
N PRO A 141 -23.27 -20.91 13.22
CA PRO A 141 -22.28 -20.43 14.18
C PRO A 141 -22.32 -18.90 14.29
N MET A 142 -22.31 -18.39 15.52
CA MET A 142 -22.25 -16.94 15.74
C MET A 142 -20.98 -16.32 15.14
N SER A 143 -21.10 -15.11 14.60
CA SER A 143 -19.95 -14.39 14.06
C SER A 143 -19.07 -13.85 15.19
N LEU A 144 -17.80 -14.28 15.22
CA LEU A 144 -16.79 -13.77 16.15
C LEU A 144 -15.91 -12.69 15.53
N CYS A 145 -16.27 -12.14 14.36
CA CYS A 145 -15.45 -11.18 13.64
C CYS A 145 -15.02 -10.00 14.51
N GLY A 146 -15.92 -9.47 15.36
CA GLY A 146 -15.66 -8.35 16.26
C GLY A 146 -15.05 -8.72 17.62
N SER A 147 -14.88 -10.01 17.93
CA SER A 147 -14.29 -10.42 19.20
C SER A 147 -12.78 -10.20 19.21
N THR A 148 -12.31 -9.54 20.27
CA THR A 148 -10.91 -9.26 20.56
C THR A 148 -10.12 -10.51 20.96
N MET A 149 -10.81 -11.59 21.33
CA MET A 149 -10.24 -12.87 21.77
C MET A 149 -10.39 -13.98 20.72
N ARG A 150 -10.78 -13.64 19.48
CA ARG A 150 -10.97 -14.61 18.41
C ARG A 150 -9.65 -15.34 18.10
N ALA A 151 -9.70 -16.68 18.14
CA ALA A 151 -8.56 -17.52 17.83
C ALA A 151 -8.03 -17.31 16.39
N PRO A 152 -6.71 -17.42 16.16
CA PRO A 152 -6.15 -17.42 14.82
C PRO A 152 -6.54 -18.68 14.04
N HIS A 153 -6.57 -18.55 12.72
CA HIS A 153 -6.69 -19.72 11.84
C HIS A 153 -5.40 -20.56 11.94
N GLY A 154 -5.52 -21.89 11.89
CA GLY A 154 -4.39 -22.81 12.11
C GLY A 154 -3.21 -22.58 11.16
N CYS A 155 -3.47 -22.25 9.90
CA CYS A 155 -2.43 -21.90 8.94
C CYS A 155 -1.61 -20.68 9.40
N HIS A 156 -2.28 -19.63 9.90
CA HIS A 156 -1.59 -18.43 10.38
C HIS A 156 -0.85 -18.68 11.71
N ALA A 157 -1.42 -19.51 12.60
CA ALA A 157 -0.72 -19.92 13.82
C ALA A 157 0.58 -20.69 13.51
N GLN A 158 0.56 -21.57 12.52
CA GLN A 158 1.75 -22.27 12.06
C GLN A 158 2.75 -21.33 11.37
N TYR A 159 2.26 -20.39 10.55
CA TYR A 159 3.09 -19.35 9.93
C TYR A 159 3.84 -18.51 10.98
N MET A 160 3.14 -18.07 12.02
CA MET A 160 3.74 -17.37 13.17
C MET A 160 4.82 -18.21 13.87
N ALA A 161 4.52 -19.50 14.14
CA ALA A 161 5.48 -20.41 14.75
C ALA A 161 6.74 -20.59 13.89
N ASN A 162 6.58 -20.71 12.56
CA ASN A 162 7.70 -20.84 11.62
C ASN A 162 8.58 -19.58 11.58
N MET A 163 8.00 -18.39 11.75
CA MET A 163 8.75 -17.13 11.85
C MET A 163 9.33 -16.86 13.25
N GLY A 164 9.04 -17.70 14.25
CA GLY A 164 9.43 -17.46 15.64
C GLY A 164 8.67 -16.31 16.32
N SER A 165 7.52 -15.89 15.78
CA SER A 165 6.68 -14.85 16.37
C SER A 165 5.56 -15.47 17.23
N ILE A 166 5.84 -15.72 18.51
CA ILE A 166 4.89 -16.36 19.43
C ILE A 166 3.67 -15.48 19.71
N ALA A 167 3.88 -14.17 19.91
CA ALA A 167 2.79 -13.20 20.08
C ALA A 167 2.78 -12.19 18.94
N SER A 168 1.60 -11.68 18.61
CA SER A 168 1.43 -10.67 17.58
C SER A 168 0.36 -9.63 17.95
N LEU A 169 0.65 -8.37 17.64
CA LEU A 169 -0.32 -7.28 17.65
C LEU A 169 -0.30 -6.60 16.27
N VAL A 170 -1.44 -6.61 15.60
CA VAL A 170 -1.62 -5.99 14.29
C VAL A 170 -2.58 -4.83 14.42
N LEU A 171 -2.22 -3.69 13.83
CA LEU A 171 -3.08 -2.52 13.73
C LEU A 171 -3.18 -2.03 12.29
N SER A 172 -4.38 -1.67 11.85
CA SER A 172 -4.66 -1.27 10.47
C SER A 172 -4.33 0.20 10.21
N ILE A 173 -3.71 0.48 9.06
CA ILE A 173 -3.50 1.84 8.54
C ILE A 173 -4.45 2.03 7.36
N THR A 174 -5.41 2.94 7.51
CA THR A 174 -6.39 3.26 6.47
C THR A 174 -6.22 4.69 5.99
N ILE A 175 -6.25 4.90 4.68
CA ILE A 175 -6.29 6.23 4.06
C ILE A 175 -7.58 6.39 3.25
N ASN A 176 -7.86 7.59 2.78
CA ASN A 176 -8.99 7.80 1.88
C ASN A 176 -8.68 7.18 0.51
N ASP A 177 -9.72 6.77 -0.19
CA ASP A 177 -9.62 6.25 -1.54
C ASP A 177 -10.33 7.22 -2.49
N ASP A 178 -9.56 7.87 -3.36
CA ASP A 178 -10.05 8.87 -4.31
C ASP A 178 -10.46 8.22 -5.66
N ASP A 179 -10.15 6.94 -5.87
CA ASP A 179 -10.47 6.19 -7.09
C ASP A 179 -11.96 5.80 -7.21
N ASP A 180 -12.76 6.08 -6.16
CA ASP A 180 -14.20 5.73 -6.06
C ASP A 180 -15.15 6.82 -6.65
N GLU A 181 -14.64 7.91 -7.24
CA GLU A 181 -15.50 9.00 -7.75
C GLU A 181 -16.26 8.66 -9.06
N ASP A 182 -15.97 7.54 -9.75
CA ASP A 182 -16.52 7.26 -11.09
C ASP A 182 -17.43 6.00 -11.21
N ASP A 183 -17.86 5.38 -10.10
CA ASP A 183 -18.84 4.27 -10.20
C ASP A 183 -20.07 4.48 -9.30
N SER A 184 -21.05 5.20 -9.86
CA SER A 184 -22.40 5.36 -9.32
C SER A 184 -23.20 4.05 -9.41
N ARG A 185 -22.75 3.01 -8.70
CA ARG A 185 -23.53 1.77 -8.49
C ARG A 185 -23.86 1.64 -7.01
N GLU A 186 -25.13 1.88 -6.70
CA GLU A 186 -25.76 1.53 -5.44
C GLU A 186 -25.74 0.02 -5.29
N ASP A 187 -24.71 -0.54 -4.64
CA ASP A 187 -24.87 -1.85 -4.03
C ASP A 187 -24.51 -1.85 -2.55
N SER A 188 -25.43 -2.44 -1.81
CA SER A 188 -25.68 -2.19 -0.40
C SER A 188 -25.04 -3.29 0.43
N ASN A 189 -23.71 -3.38 0.44
CA ASN A 189 -22.97 -4.22 1.41
C ASN A 189 -21.52 -3.76 1.66
N GLN A 190 -21.42 -2.57 2.27
CA GLN A 190 -20.47 -2.19 3.34
C GLN A 190 -18.97 -2.53 3.14
N GLN A 191 -18.33 -1.92 2.14
CA GLN A 191 -17.11 -1.18 2.43
C GLN A 191 -17.51 0.26 2.78
N PRO A 192 -16.89 0.92 3.78
CA PRO A 192 -17.02 2.36 3.91
C PRO A 192 -16.41 2.99 2.64
N LYS A 193 -17.29 3.38 1.70
CA LYS A 193 -16.98 4.04 0.43
C LYS A 193 -15.92 5.12 0.68
N GLY A 194 -14.84 5.13 -0.10
CA GLY A 194 -13.75 6.10 0.01
C GLY A 194 -12.69 5.84 1.10
N ARG A 195 -12.50 4.60 1.56
CA ARG A 195 -11.37 4.23 2.42
C ARG A 195 -10.70 2.93 1.98
N LYS A 196 -9.37 2.96 1.84
CA LYS A 196 -8.55 1.79 1.54
C LYS A 196 -7.60 1.40 2.66
N LEU A 197 -7.29 0.11 2.72
CA LEU A 197 -6.25 -0.43 3.61
C LEU A 197 -4.87 -0.16 2.98
N TRP A 198 -4.20 0.89 3.44
CA TRP A 198 -2.87 1.24 2.93
C TRP A 198 -1.78 0.28 3.41
N GLY A 199 -1.91 -0.19 4.66
CA GLY A 199 -0.90 -1.01 5.29
C GLY A 199 -1.29 -1.44 6.70
N LEU A 200 -0.34 -2.06 7.40
CA LEU A 200 -0.47 -2.54 8.76
C LEU A 200 0.74 -2.09 9.58
N VAL A 201 0.52 -1.80 10.87
CA VAL A 201 1.58 -1.90 11.87
C VAL A 201 1.52 -3.30 12.46
N VAL A 202 2.58 -4.09 12.27
CA VAL A 202 2.68 -5.46 12.76
C VAL A 202 3.73 -5.52 13.84
N CYS A 203 3.36 -6.06 15.00
CA CYS A 203 4.26 -6.23 16.14
C CYS A 203 4.46 -7.72 16.40
N HIS A 204 5.70 -8.18 16.54
CA HIS A 204 6.05 -9.58 16.87
C HIS A 204 6.83 -9.66 18.17
N HIS A 205 6.51 -10.68 18.97
CA HIS A 205 7.23 -11.00 20.21
C HIS A 205 7.64 -12.46 20.20
N THR A 206 8.84 -12.72 20.71
CA THR A 206 9.45 -14.06 20.77
C THR A 206 8.88 -14.93 21.89
N SER A 207 8.13 -14.34 22.82
CA SER A 207 7.41 -15.03 23.89
C SER A 207 5.93 -14.62 23.93
N PRO A 208 5.07 -15.33 24.69
CA PRO A 208 3.70 -14.89 24.88
C PRO A 208 3.64 -13.46 25.43
N ARG A 209 2.70 -12.65 24.91
CA ARG A 209 2.56 -11.25 25.30
C ARG A 209 1.10 -10.82 25.29
N PHE A 210 0.69 -10.17 26.37
CA PHE A 210 -0.64 -9.58 26.49
C PHE A 210 -0.53 -8.05 26.55
N VAL A 211 -1.31 -7.34 25.74
CA VAL A 211 -1.44 -5.88 25.79
C VAL A 211 -2.84 -5.52 26.27
N PRO A 212 -2.96 -4.79 27.40
CA PRO A 212 -4.26 -4.38 27.93
C PRO A 212 -5.07 -3.56 26.92
N PHE A 213 -6.39 -3.74 26.91
CA PHE A 213 -7.29 -3.01 26.00
C PHE A 213 -7.10 -1.48 25.97
N PRO A 214 -6.94 -0.76 27.11
CA PRO A 214 -6.73 0.69 27.06
C PRO A 214 -5.48 1.12 26.28
N LEU A 215 -4.41 0.32 26.34
CA LEU A 215 -3.18 0.59 25.59
C LEU A 215 -3.35 0.26 24.10
N ARG A 216 -4.04 -0.83 23.77
CA ARG A 216 -4.41 -1.15 22.38
C ARG A 216 -5.24 -0.04 21.74
N TYR A 217 -6.22 0.49 22.47
CA TYR A 217 -7.07 1.59 22.02
C TYR A 217 -6.28 2.90 21.84
N ALA A 218 -5.32 3.18 22.74
CA ALA A 218 -4.43 4.33 22.60
C ALA A 218 -3.52 4.21 21.36
N CYS A 219 -3.03 3.00 21.04
CA CYS A 219 -2.29 2.73 19.81
C CYS A 219 -3.16 2.85 18.56
N GLU A 220 -4.42 2.39 18.63
CA GLU A 220 -5.39 2.59 17.54
C GLU A 220 -5.58 4.09 17.25
N PHE A 221 -5.75 4.90 18.29
CA PHE A 221 -5.90 6.35 18.14
C PHE A 221 -4.66 7.01 17.54
N LEU A 222 -3.46 6.61 17.97
CA LEU A 222 -2.20 7.03 17.35
C LEU A 222 -2.18 6.75 15.84
N LEU A 223 -2.64 5.56 15.43
CA LEU A 223 -2.69 5.16 14.03
C LEU A 223 -3.75 5.87 13.21
N GLN A 224 -4.87 6.27 13.83
CA GLN A 224 -5.86 7.12 13.18
C GLN A 224 -5.26 8.49 12.84
N VAL A 225 -4.51 9.09 13.76
CA VAL A 225 -3.81 10.36 13.51
C VAL A 225 -2.71 10.19 12.45
N PHE A 226 -1.94 9.10 12.53
CA PHE A 226 -0.95 8.76 11.51
C PHE A 226 -1.60 8.61 10.12
N GLY A 227 -2.74 7.92 10.02
CA GLY A 227 -3.46 7.72 8.76
C GLY A 227 -3.92 9.04 8.13
N ILE A 228 -4.37 10.01 8.94
CA ILE A 228 -4.74 11.35 8.45
C ILE A 228 -3.51 12.09 7.88
N GLN A 229 -2.39 12.07 8.60
CA GLN A 229 -1.17 12.73 8.14
C GLN A 229 -0.62 12.04 6.88
N LEU A 230 -0.63 10.72 6.85
CA LEU A 230 -0.21 9.93 5.69
C LEU A 230 -1.08 10.25 4.48
N ASN A 231 -2.40 10.31 4.65
CA ASN A 231 -3.34 10.66 3.59
C ASN A 231 -3.00 12.04 2.99
N LYS A 232 -2.75 13.04 3.85
CA LYS A 232 -2.32 14.37 3.42
C LYS A 232 -1.02 14.34 2.61
N GLU A 233 -0.03 13.56 3.02
CA GLU A 233 1.25 13.45 2.29
C GLU A 233 1.07 12.77 0.92
N VAL A 234 0.23 11.74 0.85
CA VAL A 234 -0.11 11.05 -0.41
C VAL A 234 -0.84 12.00 -1.36
N GLU A 235 -1.86 12.73 -0.88
CA GLU A 235 -2.60 13.74 -1.65
C GLU A 235 -1.66 14.86 -2.14
N LEU A 236 -0.79 15.38 -1.28
CA LEU A 236 0.18 16.42 -1.65
C LEU A 236 1.17 15.94 -2.73
N ALA A 237 1.61 14.68 -2.65
CA ALA A 237 2.46 14.08 -3.67
C ALA A 237 1.72 13.95 -5.01
N ALA A 238 0.47 13.50 -4.99
CA ALA A 238 -0.39 13.40 -6.17
C ALA A 238 -0.63 14.77 -6.81
N GLN A 239 -1.06 15.78 -6.03
CA GLN A 239 -1.27 17.16 -6.49
C GLN A 239 0.01 17.79 -7.05
N THR A 240 1.17 17.53 -6.42
CA THR A 240 2.45 18.06 -6.91
C THR A 240 2.81 17.45 -8.26
N LYS A 241 2.59 16.14 -8.43
CA LYS A 241 2.78 15.43 -9.70
C LYS A 241 1.82 15.96 -10.77
N GLU A 242 0.54 16.11 -10.47
CA GLU A 242 -0.46 16.63 -11.40
C GLU A 242 -0.14 18.07 -11.83
N ARG A 243 0.17 18.95 -10.88
CA ARG A 243 0.59 20.34 -11.17
C ARG A 243 1.85 20.38 -12.04
N HIS A 244 2.79 19.48 -11.82
CA HIS A 244 3.98 19.38 -12.66
C HIS A 244 3.60 18.98 -14.09
N ILE A 245 2.78 17.94 -14.25
CA ILE A 245 2.26 17.48 -15.55
C ILE A 245 1.53 18.62 -16.28
N LEU A 246 0.59 19.31 -15.63
CA LEU A 246 -0.18 20.41 -16.25
C LEU A 246 0.72 21.58 -16.69
N ARG A 247 1.72 21.93 -15.90
CA ARG A 247 2.70 22.97 -16.28
C ARG A 247 3.50 22.53 -17.51
N THR A 248 4.00 21.31 -17.51
CA THR A 248 4.74 20.73 -18.64
C THR A 248 3.86 20.67 -19.89
N GLN A 249 2.62 20.21 -19.79
CA GLN A 249 1.65 20.20 -20.89
C GLN A 249 1.40 21.59 -21.45
N THR A 250 1.23 22.59 -20.59
CA THR A 250 0.99 23.98 -21.04
C THR A 250 2.16 24.50 -21.89
N VAL A 251 3.40 24.25 -21.45
CA VAL A 251 4.60 24.66 -22.18
C VAL A 251 4.74 23.90 -23.50
N ILE A 252 4.55 22.57 -23.47
CA ILE A 252 4.60 21.73 -24.67
C ILE A 252 3.53 22.15 -25.69
N CYS A 253 2.29 22.41 -25.27
CA CYS A 253 1.23 22.89 -26.16
C CYS A 253 1.56 24.25 -26.77
N ASP A 254 2.10 25.20 -25.99
CA ASP A 254 2.53 26.51 -26.52
C ASP A 254 3.66 26.35 -27.55
N MET A 255 4.61 25.44 -27.32
CA MET A 255 5.70 25.13 -28.26
C MET A 255 5.19 24.49 -29.56
N ILE A 256 4.21 23.59 -29.49
CA ILE A 256 3.58 22.99 -30.68
C ILE A 256 2.84 24.05 -31.49
N LEU A 257 2.16 24.98 -30.82
CA LEU A 257 1.36 26.02 -31.48
C LEU A 257 2.22 27.13 -32.10
N ARG A 258 3.36 27.47 -31.51
CA ARG A 258 4.24 28.55 -32.00
C ARG A 258 5.28 28.08 -33.01
N ASP A 259 5.82 26.88 -32.82
CA ASP A 259 6.93 26.36 -33.61
C ASP A 259 6.48 25.16 -34.48
N SER A 260 7.14 24.01 -34.32
CA SER A 260 6.93 22.76 -35.04
C SER A 260 6.78 21.63 -34.04
N PRO A 261 6.06 20.53 -34.33
CA PRO A 261 5.96 19.36 -33.45
C PRO A 261 7.31 18.78 -33.01
N ILE A 262 8.39 19.13 -33.69
CA ILE A 262 9.77 18.74 -33.38
C ILE A 262 10.30 19.46 -32.13
N SER A 263 9.77 20.64 -31.79
CA SER A 263 10.25 21.47 -30.66
C SER A 263 10.20 20.74 -29.33
N ILE A 264 9.20 19.88 -29.14
CA ILE A 264 8.97 19.09 -27.92
C ILE A 264 10.03 17.99 -27.73
N PHE A 265 10.88 17.75 -28.73
CA PHE A 265 12.04 16.85 -28.70
C PHE A 265 13.39 17.59 -28.71
N THR A 266 13.42 18.89 -29.02
CA THR A 266 14.69 19.64 -29.18
C THR A 266 14.90 20.71 -28.12
N GLN A 267 13.86 21.16 -27.43
CA GLN A 267 13.93 22.17 -26.38
C GLN A 267 13.61 21.57 -25.00
N SER A 268 13.72 22.39 -23.94
CA SER A 268 13.41 22.00 -22.56
C SER A 268 12.36 22.94 -21.97
N PRO A 269 11.35 22.44 -21.23
CA PRO A 269 11.03 21.03 -20.98
C PRO A 269 10.62 20.27 -22.25
N ASN A 270 10.82 18.94 -22.25
CA ASN A 270 10.52 18.04 -23.36
C ASN A 270 9.52 16.95 -22.98
N VAL A 271 9.20 16.07 -23.92
CA VAL A 271 8.23 14.97 -23.72
C VAL A 271 8.59 13.98 -22.60
N MET A 272 9.87 13.84 -22.24
CA MET A 272 10.30 12.99 -21.11
C MET A 272 9.96 13.62 -19.75
N ASP A 273 9.74 14.94 -19.69
CA ASP A 273 9.28 15.63 -18.48
C ASP A 273 7.78 15.42 -18.22
N LEU A 274 7.03 14.96 -19.22
CA LEU A 274 5.60 14.68 -19.11
C LEU A 274 5.32 13.33 -18.45
N VAL A 275 6.11 12.32 -18.84
CA VAL A 275 5.97 10.94 -18.39
C VAL A 275 7.34 10.46 -17.94
N LYS A 276 7.47 10.02 -16.70
CA LYS A 276 8.72 9.43 -16.20
C LYS A 276 9.09 8.26 -17.10
N CYS A 277 10.17 8.39 -17.87
CA CYS A 277 10.64 7.39 -18.82
C CYS A 277 12.17 7.47 -18.93
N ASP A 278 12.77 6.43 -19.51
CA ASP A 278 14.21 6.37 -19.75
C ASP A 278 14.57 6.90 -21.14
N GLY A 279 13.60 6.91 -22.06
CA GLY A 279 13.71 7.57 -23.36
C GLY A 279 12.37 7.84 -24.01
N ALA A 280 12.41 8.59 -25.11
CA ALA A 280 11.27 8.92 -25.94
C ALA A 280 11.68 9.01 -27.42
N ALA A 281 10.75 8.71 -28.32
CA ALA A 281 10.98 8.85 -29.77
C ALA A 281 9.78 9.48 -30.47
N LEU A 282 10.06 10.33 -31.47
CA LEU A 282 9.08 10.82 -32.43
C LEU A 282 9.43 10.25 -33.80
N TYR A 283 8.45 9.61 -34.42
CA TYR A 283 8.46 9.33 -35.85
C TYR A 283 7.46 10.24 -36.53
N TYR A 284 7.96 11.22 -37.28
CA TYR A 284 7.13 12.24 -37.92
C TYR A 284 7.68 12.57 -39.31
N ASN A 285 6.83 12.58 -40.33
CA ASN A 285 7.24 12.86 -41.72
C ASN A 285 8.44 12.01 -42.20
N LYS A 286 8.47 10.72 -41.82
CA LYS A 286 9.54 9.74 -42.15
C LYS A 286 10.92 10.06 -41.55
N GLN A 287 10.98 10.89 -40.53
CA GLN A 287 12.20 11.23 -39.79
C GLN A 287 12.06 10.81 -38.32
N PHE A 288 13.19 10.60 -37.67
CA PHE A 288 13.27 10.19 -36.26
C PHE A 288 13.86 11.30 -35.40
N TRP A 289 13.28 11.50 -34.22
CA TRP A 289 13.88 12.26 -33.14
C TRP A 289 13.89 11.39 -31.90
N LEU A 290 15.08 11.12 -31.36
CA LEU A 290 15.29 10.20 -30.26
C LEU A 290 15.86 10.96 -29.06
N LEU A 291 15.35 10.67 -27.87
CA LEU A 291 15.80 11.24 -26.60
C LEU A 291 16.00 10.12 -25.58
N GLY A 292 17.10 10.18 -24.84
CA GLY A 292 17.42 9.20 -23.80
C GLY A 292 17.69 7.80 -24.37
N THR A 293 17.22 6.78 -23.66
CA THR A 293 17.37 5.37 -24.01
C THR A 293 16.24 4.91 -24.91
N THR A 294 16.53 4.69 -26.19
CA THR A 294 15.54 4.27 -27.19
C THR A 294 16.01 3.05 -27.97
N PRO A 295 15.08 2.27 -28.56
CA PRO A 295 15.44 1.32 -29.60
C PRO A 295 16.07 2.03 -30.81
N THR A 296 16.72 1.25 -31.69
CA THR A 296 17.23 1.77 -32.97
C THR A 296 16.08 2.17 -33.89
N GLU A 297 16.33 3.04 -34.88
CA GLU A 297 15.31 3.41 -35.88
C GLU A 297 14.71 2.20 -36.60
N ALA A 298 15.51 1.15 -36.84
CA ALA A 298 15.04 -0.09 -37.45
C ALA A 298 14.05 -0.83 -36.54
N HIS A 299 14.35 -0.93 -35.25
CA HIS A 299 13.44 -1.52 -34.26
C HIS A 299 12.17 -0.68 -34.10
N ILE A 300 12.26 0.66 -34.09
CA ILE A 300 11.07 1.51 -33.99
C ILE A 300 10.17 1.33 -35.22
N LYS A 301 10.71 1.19 -36.43
CA LYS A 301 9.91 0.87 -37.63
C LYS A 301 9.20 -0.47 -37.52
N ASP A 302 9.87 -1.47 -36.98
CA ASP A 302 9.30 -2.80 -36.76
C ASP A 302 8.14 -2.74 -35.74
N ILE A 303 8.34 -2.00 -34.63
CA ILE A 303 7.28 -1.74 -33.65
C ILE A 303 6.09 -1.00 -34.27
N ILE A 304 6.33 0.00 -35.14
CA ILE A 304 5.25 0.71 -35.85
C ILE A 304 4.46 -0.27 -36.73
N ALA A 305 5.12 -1.16 -37.45
CA ALA A 305 4.47 -2.15 -38.30
C ALA A 305 3.59 -3.09 -37.46
N TRP A 306 4.12 -3.58 -36.33
CA TRP A 306 3.38 -4.41 -35.39
C TRP A 306 2.15 -3.68 -34.80
N LEU A 307 2.28 -2.41 -34.39
CA LEU A 307 1.15 -1.60 -33.90
C LEU A 307 0.08 -1.39 -34.98
N GLN A 308 0.47 -1.21 -36.23
CA GLN A 308 -0.45 -1.06 -37.35
C GLN A 308 -1.16 -2.36 -37.71
N GLU A 309 -0.53 -3.52 -37.52
CA GLU A 309 -1.12 -4.82 -37.78
C GLU A 309 -2.06 -5.27 -36.65
N CYS A 310 -1.59 -5.22 -35.41
CA CYS A 310 -2.27 -5.79 -34.25
C CYS A 310 -3.16 -4.79 -33.48
N HIS A 311 -2.88 -3.48 -33.57
CA HIS A 311 -3.50 -2.45 -32.72
C HIS A 311 -4.12 -1.28 -33.50
N ASN A 312 -4.42 -1.45 -34.80
CA ASN A 312 -4.88 -0.36 -35.68
C ASN A 312 -6.16 0.37 -35.22
N GLY A 313 -7.03 -0.32 -34.48
CA GLY A 313 -8.30 0.23 -33.97
C GLY A 313 -8.15 1.13 -32.74
N SER A 314 -6.94 1.26 -32.18
CA SER A 314 -6.67 2.06 -30.99
C SER A 314 -5.93 3.36 -31.32
N THR A 315 -6.02 4.36 -30.44
CA THR A 315 -5.25 5.61 -30.53
C THR A 315 -3.80 5.45 -30.06
N GLY A 316 -3.45 4.29 -29.50
CA GLY A 316 -2.15 4.00 -28.91
C GLY A 316 -2.15 2.71 -28.10
N LEU A 317 -0.99 2.36 -27.54
CA LEU A 317 -0.79 1.20 -26.68
C LEU A 317 0.08 1.59 -25.49
N SER A 318 -0.22 1.08 -24.30
CA SER A 318 0.65 1.14 -23.13
C SER A 318 0.86 -0.26 -22.57
N THR A 319 2.11 -0.65 -22.36
CA THR A 319 2.49 -1.94 -21.76
C THR A 319 3.75 -1.77 -20.92
N ASP A 320 3.82 -2.48 -19.81
CA ASP A 320 5.00 -2.59 -18.95
C ASP A 320 6.00 -3.65 -19.43
N SER A 321 5.58 -4.54 -20.33
CA SER A 321 6.42 -5.56 -20.95
C SER A 321 6.03 -5.80 -22.41
N LEU A 322 6.86 -5.36 -23.36
CA LEU A 322 6.65 -5.59 -24.79
C LEU A 322 6.55 -7.09 -25.14
N SER A 323 7.26 -7.96 -24.41
CA SER A 323 7.15 -9.41 -24.59
C SER A 323 5.77 -9.93 -24.19
N GLU A 324 5.24 -9.52 -23.03
CA GLU A 324 3.89 -9.93 -22.60
C GLU A 324 2.79 -9.23 -23.41
N GLY A 325 3.08 -8.03 -23.94
CA GLY A 325 2.26 -7.31 -24.89
C GLY A 325 2.16 -7.98 -26.26
N GLY A 326 2.96 -9.02 -26.52
CA GLY A 326 2.90 -9.83 -27.74
C GLY A 326 3.73 -9.29 -28.91
N TYR A 327 4.69 -8.38 -28.66
CA TYR A 327 5.62 -7.92 -29.68
C TYR A 327 6.70 -8.99 -29.95
N PRO A 328 6.80 -9.57 -31.16
CA PRO A 328 7.71 -10.68 -31.44
C PRO A 328 9.21 -10.31 -31.35
N GLY A 329 9.56 -9.04 -31.55
CA GLY A 329 10.93 -8.55 -31.52
C GLY A 329 11.44 -8.15 -30.14
N ALA A 330 10.66 -8.38 -29.07
CA ALA A 330 10.98 -7.90 -27.73
C ALA A 330 12.36 -8.38 -27.22
N ASP A 331 12.71 -9.64 -27.48
CA ASP A 331 13.99 -10.23 -27.04
C ASP A 331 15.22 -9.48 -27.60
N ALA A 332 15.09 -8.87 -28.78
CA ALA A 332 16.18 -8.11 -29.42
C ALA A 332 16.39 -6.72 -28.81
N LEU A 333 15.44 -6.22 -28.03
CA LEU A 333 15.53 -4.93 -27.34
C LEU A 333 16.32 -5.04 -26.02
N GLY A 334 16.32 -6.24 -25.42
CA GLY A 334 16.99 -6.52 -24.14
C GLY A 334 16.46 -5.69 -22.97
N ASP A 335 17.24 -5.63 -21.90
CA ASP A 335 16.84 -4.97 -20.64
C ASP A 335 16.75 -3.43 -20.75
N ALA A 336 17.28 -2.84 -21.82
CA ALA A 336 17.27 -1.39 -22.00
C ALA A 336 15.88 -0.84 -22.35
N VAL A 337 15.00 -1.65 -22.96
CA VAL A 337 13.64 -1.27 -23.34
C VAL A 337 12.71 -2.45 -23.14
N CYS A 338 11.96 -2.43 -22.03
CA CYS A 338 10.99 -3.44 -21.66
C CYS A 338 9.55 -2.89 -21.73
N GLY A 339 9.32 -1.72 -21.12
CA GLY A 339 8.02 -1.04 -21.15
C GLY A 339 7.93 0.00 -22.26
N MET A 340 6.73 0.18 -22.81
CA MET A 340 6.44 1.15 -23.87
C MET A 340 5.05 1.78 -23.71
N ALA A 341 4.99 3.09 -23.91
CA ALA A 341 3.75 3.78 -24.27
C ALA A 341 3.89 4.39 -25.67
N ALA A 342 2.95 4.12 -26.56
CA ALA A 342 2.93 4.59 -27.94
C ALA A 342 1.61 5.33 -28.21
N ILE A 343 1.69 6.51 -28.82
CA ILE A 343 0.53 7.30 -29.25
C ILE A 343 0.62 7.50 -30.75
N LYS A 344 -0.47 7.18 -31.45
CA LYS A 344 -0.64 7.41 -32.88
C LYS A 344 -1.17 8.83 -33.10
N ILE A 345 -0.35 9.71 -33.69
CA ILE A 345 -0.78 11.08 -34.02
C ILE A 345 -1.61 11.04 -35.32
N THR A 346 -1.06 10.38 -36.33
CA THR A 346 -1.69 10.15 -37.64
C THR A 346 -1.47 8.68 -38.02
N PRO A 347 -2.06 8.17 -39.11
CA PRO A 347 -1.75 6.81 -39.58
C PRO A 347 -0.26 6.54 -39.81
N SER A 348 0.55 7.57 -40.07
CA SER A 348 1.97 7.47 -40.37
C SER A 348 2.90 8.00 -39.26
N ASP A 349 2.39 8.73 -38.28
CA ASP A 349 3.20 9.44 -37.29
C ASP A 349 2.90 8.97 -35.87
N PHE A 350 3.96 8.77 -35.08
CA PHE A 350 3.89 8.16 -33.76
C PHE A 350 4.81 8.87 -32.76
N ILE A 351 4.38 8.91 -31.50
CA ILE A 351 5.22 9.27 -30.34
C ILE A 351 5.34 8.05 -29.45
N PHE A 352 6.54 7.82 -28.92
CA PHE A 352 6.87 6.72 -28.03
C PHE A 352 7.54 7.24 -26.75
N TRP A 353 7.25 6.55 -25.64
CA TRP A 353 8.00 6.61 -24.40
C TRP A 353 8.44 5.19 -24.04
N PHE A 354 9.69 5.03 -23.61
CA PHE A 354 10.30 3.74 -23.29
C PHE A 354 10.77 3.71 -21.85
N ARG A 355 10.67 2.54 -21.22
CA ARG A 355 11.26 2.25 -19.91
C ARG A 355 12.12 1.00 -19.98
N ALA A 356 13.26 1.06 -19.31
CA ALA A 356 14.13 -0.08 -19.09
C ALA A 356 13.49 -1.08 -18.13
N HIS A 357 14.02 -2.30 -18.14
CA HIS A 357 13.70 -3.28 -17.13
C HIS A 357 14.21 -2.80 -15.76
N THR A 358 13.33 -2.84 -14.77
CA THR A 358 13.70 -2.64 -13.37
C THR A 358 13.41 -3.92 -12.60
N ALA A 359 14.45 -4.48 -11.97
CA ALA A 359 14.26 -5.57 -11.02
C ALA A 359 13.27 -5.12 -9.93
N LYS A 360 12.25 -5.94 -9.69
CA LYS A 360 11.23 -5.68 -8.67
C LYS A 360 11.82 -5.70 -7.27
#